data_AF-A0A161RP90-F1
#
_entry.id   AF-A0A161RP90-F1
#
_cell.length_a   1.000
_cell.length_b   1.000
_cell.length_c   1.000
_cell.angle_alpha   90.00
_cell.angle_beta   90.00
_cell.angle_gamma   90.00
#
_symmetry.space_group_name_H-M   'P 1'
#
loop_
_entity.id
_entity.type
_entity.pdbx_description
1 polymer ?
#
loop_
_entity_poly.entity_id
_entity_poly.type
_entity_poly.pdbx_seq_one_letter_code
_entity_poly.pdbx_strand_id
1 'polypeptide(L)'
;MKQTNKKKTCWKMSNQKEYPKLTMEQAIDLVIAGKSAEGLRERTLRDCREDWKYFVAALEKNYEIETVDELSPLIFRDDINYLKYDAPKYDGHKYIQSGQGIGLSDTTINIRLRVYRAMFNFLQREDLIEVNREI
;
A
#
# COMPACT_ATOMS: atom_id res chain seq x y z
N MET A 1 -18.46 -46.74 39.29
CA MET A 1 -18.03 -45.33 39.38
C MET A 1 -17.48 -44.88 38.04
N LYS A 2 -17.67 -43.61 37.71
CA LYS A 2 -17.75 -43.01 36.36
C LYS A 2 -16.47 -43.14 35.52
N GLN A 3 -16.60 -43.60 34.27
CA GLN A 3 -15.63 -43.36 33.21
C GLN A 3 -15.66 -41.87 32.82
N THR A 4 -14.60 -41.13 33.11
CA THR A 4 -14.44 -39.75 32.64
C THR A 4 -13.82 -39.75 31.26
N ASN A 5 -14.67 -39.72 30.24
CA ASN A 5 -14.29 -39.45 28.86
C ASN A 5 -13.82 -37.99 28.76
N LYS A 6 -12.50 -37.76 28.77
CA LYS A 6 -11.94 -36.42 28.55
C LYS A 6 -12.22 -36.03 27.10
N LYS A 7 -13.18 -35.13 26.89
CA LYS A 7 -13.42 -34.51 25.58
C LYS A 7 -12.11 -33.84 25.13
N LYS A 8 -11.47 -34.40 24.10
CA LYS A 8 -10.38 -33.73 23.40
C LYS A 8 -10.99 -32.52 22.70
N THR A 9 -10.75 -31.34 23.27
CA THR A 9 -11.01 -30.06 22.62
C THR A 9 -10.14 -29.97 21.37
N CYS A 10 -10.71 -30.23 20.19
CA CYS A 10 -10.08 -29.79 18.94
C CYS A 10 -10.29 -28.28 18.88
N TRP A 11 -9.22 -27.51 19.08
CA TRP A 11 -9.27 -26.08 18.86
C TRP A 11 -8.11 -25.68 17.99
N LYS A 12 -8.50 -24.99 16.91
CA LYS A 12 -7.69 -24.32 15.90
C LYS A 12 -7.18 -25.25 14.79
N MET A 13 -8.06 -25.50 13.82
CA MET A 13 -7.59 -25.52 12.43
C MET A 13 -7.00 -24.13 12.17
N SER A 14 -5.67 -24.04 12.09
CA SER A 14 -5.01 -22.91 11.46
C SER A 14 -5.45 -22.92 10.00
N ASN A 15 -6.49 -22.16 9.68
CA ASN A 15 -6.85 -21.88 8.30
C ASN A 15 -5.82 -20.86 7.81
N GLN A 16 -4.62 -21.31 7.44
CA GLN A 16 -3.63 -20.44 6.81
C GLN A 16 -4.15 -20.12 5.43
N LYS A 17 -4.75 -18.94 5.28
CA LYS A 17 -5.21 -18.43 4.00
C LYS A 17 -3.97 -18.02 3.22
N GLU A 18 -3.71 -18.68 2.11
CA GLU A 18 -2.65 -18.28 1.18
C GLU A 18 -3.14 -17.08 0.38
N TYR A 19 -2.31 -16.03 0.33
CA TYR A 19 -2.57 -14.82 -0.45
C TYR A 19 -1.69 -14.81 -1.70
N PRO A 20 -2.17 -14.24 -2.82
CA PRO A 20 -1.36 -14.11 -4.03
C PRO A 20 -0.19 -13.15 -3.78
N LYS A 21 0.98 -13.50 -4.33
CA LYS A 21 2.10 -12.57 -4.42
C LYS A 21 1.87 -11.61 -5.57
N LEU A 22 1.43 -10.41 -5.25
CA LEU A 22 1.14 -9.36 -6.22
C LEU A 22 2.33 -8.45 -6.39
N THR A 23 2.77 -8.21 -7.61
CA THR A 23 3.71 -7.14 -7.90
C THR A 23 3.06 -5.77 -7.65
N MET A 24 3.86 -4.72 -7.48
CA MET A 24 3.35 -3.36 -7.29
C MET A 24 2.44 -2.90 -8.44
N GLU A 25 2.76 -3.29 -9.69
CA GLU A 25 1.95 -2.97 -10.87
C GLU A 25 0.63 -3.76 -10.89
N GLN A 26 0.68 -5.07 -10.58
CA GLN A 26 -0.52 -5.90 -10.51
C GLN A 26 -1.49 -5.39 -9.44
N ALA A 27 -0.96 -4.95 -8.30
CA ALA A 27 -1.77 -4.42 -7.21
C ALA A 27 -2.53 -3.15 -7.60
N ILE A 28 -1.86 -2.18 -8.25
CA ILE A 28 -2.56 -0.96 -8.71
C ILE A 28 -3.56 -1.28 -9.82
N ASP A 29 -3.25 -2.19 -10.74
CA ASP A 29 -4.18 -2.58 -11.80
C ASP A 29 -5.46 -3.19 -11.25
N LEU A 30 -5.36 -4.09 -10.26
CA LEU A 30 -6.50 -4.68 -9.57
C LEU A 30 -7.34 -3.62 -8.83
N VAL A 31 -6.68 -2.70 -8.12
CA VAL A 31 -7.36 -1.58 -7.44
C VAL A 31 -8.11 -0.71 -8.43
N ILE A 32 -7.47 -0.30 -9.54
CA ILE A 32 -8.08 0.57 -10.54
C ILE A 32 -9.27 -0.13 -11.22
N ALA A 33 -9.11 -1.42 -11.59
CA ALA A 33 -10.18 -2.20 -12.19
C ALA A 33 -11.39 -2.33 -11.25
N GLY A 34 -11.15 -2.67 -9.98
CA GLY A 34 -12.23 -2.79 -8.99
C GLY A 34 -12.89 -1.46 -8.65
N LYS A 35 -12.11 -0.39 -8.47
CA LYS A 35 -12.65 0.96 -8.20
C LYS A 35 -13.41 1.54 -9.39
N SER A 36 -12.99 1.22 -10.62
CA SER A 36 -13.73 1.56 -11.83
C SER A 36 -15.09 0.86 -11.86
N ALA A 37 -15.13 -0.44 -11.53
CA ALA A 37 -16.39 -1.20 -11.43
C ALA A 37 -17.34 -0.66 -10.33
N GLU A 38 -16.80 -0.06 -9.26
CA GLU A 38 -17.58 0.64 -8.23
C GLU A 38 -18.09 2.03 -8.66
N GLY A 39 -17.73 2.51 -9.86
CA GLY A 39 -18.14 3.81 -10.38
C GLY A 39 -17.29 4.99 -9.90
N LEU A 40 -16.04 4.75 -9.48
CA LEU A 40 -15.12 5.85 -9.15
C LEU A 40 -14.79 6.67 -10.41
N ARG A 41 -14.65 7.98 -10.24
CA ARG A 41 -14.38 8.89 -11.37
C ARG A 41 -13.01 8.61 -11.98
N GLU A 42 -12.94 8.63 -13.31
CA GLU A 42 -11.70 8.42 -14.08
C GLU A 42 -10.52 9.29 -13.61
N ARG A 43 -10.81 10.55 -13.29
CA ARG A 43 -9.78 11.47 -12.75
C ARG A 43 -9.17 10.93 -11.45
N THR A 44 -10.00 10.42 -10.54
CA THR A 44 -9.53 9.88 -9.26
C THR A 44 -8.72 8.60 -9.45
N LEU A 45 -9.10 7.76 -10.42
CA LEU A 45 -8.35 6.57 -10.80
C LEU A 45 -6.95 6.94 -11.32
N ARG A 46 -6.87 7.94 -12.20
CA ARG A 46 -5.59 8.44 -12.70
C ARG A 46 -4.72 9.02 -11.59
N ASP A 47 -5.29 9.85 -10.74
CA ASP A 47 -4.55 10.47 -9.64
C ASP A 47 -4.01 9.39 -8.67
N CYS A 48 -4.80 8.32 -8.41
CA CYS A 48 -4.37 7.16 -7.63
C CYS A 48 -3.16 6.42 -8.27
N ARG A 49 -3.18 6.23 -9.60
CA ARG A 49 -2.07 5.59 -10.33
C ARG A 49 -0.81 6.44 -10.29
N GLU A 50 -0.92 7.75 -10.47
CA GLU A 50 0.24 8.65 -10.40
C GLU A 50 0.86 8.66 -9.00
N ASP A 51 0.05 8.77 -7.94
CA ASP A 51 0.56 8.73 -6.56
C ASP A 51 1.24 7.40 -6.24
N TRP A 52 0.67 6.28 -6.70
CA TRP A 52 1.30 4.96 -6.56
C TRP A 52 2.63 4.86 -7.31
N LYS A 53 2.72 5.41 -8.52
CA LYS A 53 3.95 5.42 -9.30
C LYS A 53 5.07 6.17 -8.57
N TYR A 54 4.77 7.30 -7.92
CA TYR A 54 5.77 8.01 -7.11
C TYR A 54 6.26 7.18 -5.93
N PHE A 55 5.36 6.42 -5.28
CA PHE A 55 5.71 5.51 -4.20
C PHE A 55 6.66 4.42 -4.68
N VAL A 56 6.30 3.70 -5.75
CA VAL A 56 7.11 2.61 -6.32
C VAL A 56 8.48 3.13 -6.76
N ALA A 57 8.54 4.29 -7.42
CA ALA A 57 9.81 4.91 -7.83
C ALA A 57 10.68 5.33 -6.63
N ALA A 58 10.10 5.62 -5.47
CA ALA A 58 10.85 5.88 -4.24
C ALA A 58 11.35 4.58 -3.59
N LEU A 59 10.55 3.51 -3.67
CA LEU A 59 10.94 2.18 -3.19
C LEU A 59 12.10 1.60 -3.99
N GLU A 60 12.02 1.59 -5.31
CA GLU A 60 13.03 1.03 -6.22
C GLU A 60 14.43 1.66 -6.07
N LYS A 61 14.50 2.88 -5.52
CA LYS A 61 15.78 3.56 -5.23
C LYS A 61 16.48 3.02 -3.99
N ASN A 62 15.73 2.44 -3.05
CA ASN A 62 16.21 2.16 -1.69
C ASN A 62 16.06 0.69 -1.29
N TYR A 63 15.18 -0.07 -1.96
CA TYR A 63 14.85 -1.44 -1.62
C TYR A 63 14.74 -2.31 -2.87
N GLU A 64 15.16 -3.57 -2.73
CA GLU A 64 14.92 -4.63 -3.72
C GLU A 64 13.65 -5.38 -3.31
N ILE A 65 12.50 -4.79 -3.62
CA ILE A 65 11.17 -5.32 -3.30
C ILE A 65 10.39 -5.49 -4.59
N GLU A 66 9.79 -6.66 -4.77
CA GLU A 66 9.03 -6.98 -5.97
C GLU A 66 7.53 -7.00 -5.67
N THR A 67 7.14 -7.47 -4.49
CA THR A 67 5.75 -7.77 -4.16
C THR A 67 5.20 -7.01 -2.95
N VAL A 68 3.88 -6.84 -2.93
CA VAL A 68 3.18 -6.02 -1.92
C VAL A 68 3.28 -6.61 -0.51
N ASP A 69 3.41 -7.93 -0.37
CA ASP A 69 3.55 -8.63 0.91
C ASP A 69 4.90 -8.39 1.60
N GLU A 70 5.90 -7.88 0.87
CA GLU A 70 7.20 -7.50 1.42
C GLU A 70 7.18 -6.09 2.05
N LEU A 71 6.10 -5.32 1.84
CA LEU A 71 5.95 -4.01 2.43
C LEU A 71 5.71 -4.10 3.94
N SER A 72 6.44 -3.29 4.68
CA SER A 72 6.38 -3.23 6.14
C SER A 72 6.07 -1.80 6.61
N PRO A 73 5.53 -1.62 7.82
CA PRO A 73 5.35 -0.30 8.40
C PRO A 73 6.64 0.54 8.48
N LEU A 74 7.82 -0.10 8.51
CA LEU A 74 9.11 0.60 8.48
C LEU A 74 9.33 1.29 7.14
N ILE A 75 9.06 0.60 6.03
CA ILE A 75 9.20 1.14 4.67
C ILE A 75 8.31 2.39 4.48
N PHE A 76 7.08 2.37 5.01
CA PHE A 76 6.21 3.55 4.95
C PHE A 76 6.76 4.72 5.80
N ARG A 77 7.34 4.45 6.96
CA ARG A 77 7.95 5.50 7.80
C ARG A 77 9.17 6.10 7.11
N ASP A 78 9.98 5.27 6.46
CA ASP A 78 11.14 5.69 5.69
C ASP A 78 10.71 6.54 4.48
N ASP A 79 9.66 6.13 3.74
CA ASP A 79 9.07 6.93 2.66
C ASP A 79 8.55 8.28 3.18
N ILE A 80 7.82 8.31 4.29
CA ILE A 80 7.33 9.56 4.91
C ILE A 80 8.50 10.48 5.28
N ASN A 81 9.56 9.95 5.88
CA ASN A 81 10.75 10.72 6.22
C ASN A 81 11.43 11.30 4.97
N TYR A 82 11.62 10.47 3.94
CA TYR A 82 12.16 10.90 2.66
C TYR A 82 11.30 12.03 2.05
N LEU A 83 9.98 11.85 1.99
CA LEU A 83 9.07 12.87 1.46
C LEU A 83 9.12 14.16 2.26
N LYS A 84 9.34 14.09 3.58
CA LYS A 84 9.34 15.25 4.47
C LYS A 84 10.65 16.04 4.40
N TYR A 85 11.79 15.37 4.31
CA TYR A 85 13.09 16.02 4.51
C TYR A 85 13.95 16.08 3.24
N ASP A 86 13.80 15.12 2.33
CA ASP A 86 14.78 14.90 1.25
C ASP A 86 14.19 15.03 -0.16
N ALA A 87 12.88 14.79 -0.32
CA ALA A 87 12.25 14.80 -1.64
C ALA A 87 12.32 16.19 -2.30
N PRO A 88 12.93 16.32 -3.49
CA PRO A 88 12.96 17.58 -4.22
C PRO A 88 11.56 17.98 -4.68
N LYS A 89 11.17 19.23 -4.43
CA LYS A 89 9.87 19.74 -4.90
C LYS A 89 9.84 19.81 -6.42
N TYR A 90 8.73 19.36 -6.99
CA TYR A 90 8.47 19.36 -8.44
C TYR A 90 9.49 18.58 -9.28
N ASP A 91 10.17 17.61 -8.68
CA ASP A 91 11.08 16.73 -9.41
C ASP A 91 10.34 15.99 -10.52
N GLY A 92 10.91 15.98 -11.72
CA GLY A 92 10.30 15.41 -12.93
C GLY A 92 9.15 16.21 -13.56
N HIS A 93 8.82 17.42 -13.06
CA HIS A 93 7.73 18.21 -13.64
C HIS A 93 8.17 18.97 -14.90
N LYS A 94 7.56 18.68 -16.05
CA LYS A 94 7.96 19.22 -17.37
C LYS A 94 8.00 20.76 -17.47
N TYR A 95 7.17 21.43 -16.67
CA TYR A 95 6.94 22.89 -16.77
C TYR A 95 7.33 23.67 -15.51
N ILE A 96 7.79 23.01 -14.45
CA ILE A 96 8.19 23.67 -13.19
C ILE A 96 9.68 23.43 -13.02
N GLN A 97 10.42 24.51 -12.77
CA GLN A 97 11.86 24.43 -12.56
C GLN A 97 12.17 23.61 -11.30
N SER A 98 13.14 22.71 -11.39
CA SER A 98 13.71 22.02 -10.24
C SER A 98 14.44 23.00 -9.32
N GLY A 99 14.66 22.61 -8.05
CA GLY A 99 15.38 23.45 -7.08
C GLY A 99 14.53 24.42 -6.27
N GLN A 100 13.19 24.24 -6.25
CA GLN A 100 12.26 25.02 -5.41
C GLN A 100 12.29 24.63 -3.92
N GLY A 101 13.33 23.91 -3.49
CA GLY A 101 13.53 23.40 -2.14
C GLY A 101 13.29 21.89 -2.00
N ILE A 102 13.65 21.39 -0.83
CA ILE A 102 13.50 20.00 -0.39
C ILE A 102 12.32 19.87 0.59
N GLY A 103 11.73 18.68 0.64
CA GLY A 103 10.64 18.34 1.54
C GLY A 103 9.27 18.79 1.03
N LEU A 104 8.30 17.87 1.07
CA LEU A 104 6.91 18.14 0.77
C LEU A 104 6.16 18.71 1.98
N SER A 105 5.06 19.41 1.71
CA SER A 105 4.17 19.87 2.77
C SER A 105 3.45 18.69 3.44
N ASP A 106 3.11 18.83 4.73
CA ASP A 106 2.33 17.80 5.45
C ASP A 106 1.01 17.51 4.75
N THR A 107 0.38 18.53 4.17
CA THR A 107 -0.84 18.36 3.36
C THR A 107 -0.61 17.42 2.19
N THR A 108 0.49 17.59 1.44
CA THR A 108 0.83 16.74 0.30
C THR A 108 1.11 15.30 0.73
N ILE A 109 1.88 15.12 1.80
CA ILE A 109 2.20 13.79 2.35
C ILE A 109 0.91 13.09 2.80
N ASN A 110 0.03 13.79 3.51
CA ASN A 110 -1.25 13.26 3.96
C ASN A 110 -2.18 12.87 2.80
N ILE A 111 -2.15 13.59 1.67
CA ILE A 111 -2.91 13.20 0.48
C ILE A 111 -2.41 11.85 -0.05
N ARG A 112 -1.10 11.67 -0.18
CA ARG A 112 -0.50 10.40 -0.63
C ARG A 112 -0.83 9.24 0.31
N LEU A 113 -0.69 9.44 1.63
CA LEU A 113 -1.01 8.42 2.62
C LEU A 113 -2.49 8.00 2.57
N ARG A 114 -3.41 8.93 2.27
CA ARG A 114 -4.83 8.59 2.06
C ARG A 114 -5.04 7.70 0.85
N VAL A 115 -4.30 7.93 -0.24
CA VAL A 115 -4.33 7.08 -1.42
C VAL A 115 -3.81 5.69 -1.10
N TYR A 116 -2.63 5.59 -0.46
CA TYR A 116 -2.06 4.30 -0.09
C TYR A 116 -3.03 3.52 0.80
N ARG A 117 -3.58 4.16 1.84
CA ARG A 117 -4.57 3.55 2.71
C ARG A 117 -5.80 3.07 1.96
N ALA A 118 -6.31 3.84 1.00
CA ALA A 118 -7.44 3.42 0.18
C ALA A 118 -7.11 2.19 -0.69
N MET A 119 -5.89 2.11 -1.23
CA MET A 119 -5.41 0.95 -1.99
C MET A 119 -5.31 -0.30 -1.12
N PHE A 120 -4.59 -0.22 0.01
CA PHE A 120 -4.44 -1.37 0.93
C PHE A 120 -5.78 -1.83 1.50
N ASN A 121 -6.67 -0.90 1.86
CA ASN A 121 -8.01 -1.26 2.30
C ASN A 121 -8.81 -2.00 1.22
N PHE A 122 -8.66 -1.60 -0.06
CA PHE A 122 -9.29 -2.31 -1.17
C PHE A 122 -8.73 -3.72 -1.30
N LEU A 123 -7.40 -3.86 -1.40
CA LEU A 123 -6.74 -5.17 -1.55
C LEU A 123 -7.11 -6.11 -0.39
N GLN A 124 -7.15 -5.60 0.83
CA GLN A 124 -7.56 -6.36 2.00
C GLN A 124 -9.03 -6.78 1.92
N ARG A 125 -9.93 -5.88 1.51
CA ARG A 125 -11.38 -6.18 1.39
C ARG A 125 -11.65 -7.24 0.32
N GLU A 126 -10.89 -7.24 -0.76
CA GLU A 126 -10.94 -8.26 -1.81
C GLU A 126 -10.15 -9.54 -1.47
N ASP A 127 -9.66 -9.68 -0.23
CA ASP A 127 -8.90 -10.84 0.23
C ASP A 127 -7.62 -11.11 -0.58
N LEU A 128 -7.01 -10.06 -1.15
CA LEU A 128 -5.78 -10.14 -1.95
C LEU A 128 -4.50 -10.01 -1.11
N ILE A 129 -4.60 -9.45 0.09
CA ILE A 129 -3.50 -9.33 1.06
C ILE A 129 -3.99 -9.68 2.47
N GLU A 130 -3.05 -10.02 3.35
CA GLU A 130 -3.36 -10.28 4.75
C GLU A 130 -3.77 -9.00 5.49
N VAL A 131 -4.61 -9.16 6.52
CA VAL A 131 -5.02 -8.09 7.43
C VAL A 131 -3.82 -7.58 8.23
N ASN A 132 -3.13 -6.58 7.70
CA ASN A 132 -2.08 -5.89 8.45
C ASN A 132 -2.69 -4.71 9.22
N ARG A 133 -2.89 -4.86 10.54
CA ARG A 133 -3.58 -3.85 11.39
C ARG A 133 -2.71 -2.62 11.76
N GLU A 134 -1.50 -2.49 11.20
CA GLU A 134 -0.49 -1.53 11.66
C GLU A 134 -0.14 -0.41 10.67
N ILE A 135 -0.93 -0.22 9.61
CA ILE A 135 -0.80 0.91 8.66
C ILE A 135 -1.94 1.93 8.85
#